data_AF-A0A836RHD9-F1
#
_entry.id   AF-A0A836RHD9-F1
#
_cell.length_a   1.000
_cell.length_b   1.000
_cell.length_c   1.000
_cell.angle_alpha   90.00
_cell.angle_beta   90.00
_cell.angle_gamma   90.00
#
_symmetry.space_group_name_H-M   'P 1'
#
loop_
_entity.id
_entity.type
_entity.pdbx_description
1 polymer ?
#
loop_
_entity_poly.entity_id
_entity_poly.type
_entity_poly.pdbx_seq_one_letter_code
_entity_poly.pdbx_strand_id
1 'polypeptide(L)'
;MSNTQYFQPPLPLEPAPPDERVFLNPTVWMVDRDGMRVIFCRHEPLFRIPLGDEVSVRMAAVTLRLSKLATQEEIARAFGHSVATQRRWEARYQQESLAGLSPKR
;
A
#
# COMPACT_ATOMS: atom_id res chain seq x y z
N MET A 1 -1.79 23.40 53.38
CA MET A 1 -1.63 22.33 52.39
C MET A 1 -1.25 22.99 51.07
N SER A 2 0.02 22.96 50.70
CA SER A 2 0.52 23.67 49.52
C SER A 2 0.31 22.81 48.28
N ASN A 3 -0.48 23.31 47.33
CA ASN A 3 -0.80 22.63 46.09
C ASN A 3 0.33 22.90 45.07
N THR A 4 1.28 21.97 44.94
CA THR A 4 2.34 22.07 43.94
C THR A 4 1.80 21.65 42.59
N GLN A 5 1.52 22.60 41.71
CA GLN A 5 1.28 22.33 40.29
C GLN A 5 2.61 21.94 39.64
N TYR A 6 2.72 20.68 39.23
CA TYR A 6 3.83 20.22 38.40
C TYR A 6 3.68 20.82 37.00
N PHE A 7 4.57 21.76 36.66
CA PHE A 7 4.72 22.25 35.30
C PHE A 7 5.41 21.17 34.47
N GLN A 8 4.66 20.52 33.59
CA GLN A 8 5.25 19.62 32.60
C GLN A 8 5.72 20.46 31.41
N PRO A 9 7.04 20.55 31.14
CA PRO A 9 7.51 21.20 29.93
C PRO A 9 6.99 20.44 28.70
N PRO A 10 6.67 21.14 27.60
CA PRO A 10 6.27 20.47 26.36
C PRO A 10 7.39 19.52 25.93
N LEU A 11 7.03 18.27 25.61
CA LEU A 11 7.97 17.34 25.02
C LEU A 11 8.48 17.93 23.69
N PRO A 12 9.79 17.84 23.40
CA PRO A 12 10.30 18.27 22.11
C PRO A 12 9.58 17.49 21.02
N LEU A 13 8.84 18.19 20.15
CA LEU A 13 8.27 17.59 18.95
C LEU A 13 9.39 17.53 17.91
N GLU A 14 9.87 16.32 17.63
CA GLU A 14 10.66 16.10 16.43
C GLU A 14 9.78 16.43 15.21
N PRO A 15 10.33 17.12 14.19
CA PRO A 15 9.58 17.33 12.96
C PRO A 15 9.17 15.97 12.41
N ALA A 16 7.89 15.82 12.07
CA ALA A 16 7.41 14.59 11.48
C ALA A 16 8.25 14.28 10.23
N PRO A 17 8.67 13.02 10.03
CA PRO A 17 9.33 12.65 8.79
C PRO A 17 8.42 12.97 7.61
N PRO A 18 8.99 13.18 6.41
CA PRO A 18 8.21 13.38 5.19
C PRO A 18 7.15 12.29 5.04
N ASP A 19 5.98 12.68 4.54
CA ASP A 19 4.93 11.72 4.26
C ASP A 19 5.32 10.87 3.04
N GLU A 20 5.88 9.70 3.30
CA GLU A 20 6.30 8.72 2.28
C GLU A 20 5.12 7.91 1.72
N ARG A 21 3.88 8.23 2.11
CA ARG A 21 2.70 7.52 1.63
C ARG A 21 2.42 7.83 0.17
N VAL A 22 2.25 6.77 -0.62
CA VAL A 22 1.72 6.85 -1.98
C VAL A 22 0.22 6.54 -1.94
N PHE A 23 -0.60 7.57 -2.14
CA PHE A 23 -2.04 7.44 -2.19
C PHE A 23 -2.50 6.93 -3.55
N LEU A 24 -3.24 5.82 -3.55
CA LEU A 24 -4.00 5.40 -4.72
C LEU A 24 -5.21 6.32 -4.88
N ASN A 25 -5.94 6.50 -3.77
CA ASN A 25 -7.13 7.33 -3.63
C ASN A 25 -7.30 7.72 -2.14
N PRO A 26 -8.38 8.42 -1.72
CA PRO A 26 -8.53 8.89 -0.33
C PRO A 26 -8.58 7.78 0.74
N THR A 27 -8.91 6.55 0.36
CA THR A 27 -9.04 5.45 1.33
C THR A 27 -7.93 4.42 1.21
N VAL A 28 -7.24 4.31 0.07
CA VAL A 28 -6.17 3.33 -0.14
C VAL A 28 -4.84 4.02 -0.37
N TRP A 29 -3.84 3.62 0.41
CA TRP A 29 -2.49 4.16 0.33
C TRP A 29 -1.47 3.10 0.69
N MET A 30 -0.23 3.31 0.30
CA MET A 30 0.87 2.41 0.60
C MET A 30 2.11 3.15 1.07
N VAL A 31 2.95 2.46 1.83
CA VAL A 31 4.23 2.97 2.31
C VAL A 31 5.25 1.84 2.31
N ASP A 32 6.48 2.15 1.92
CA ASP A 32 7.61 1.23 2.01
C ASP A 32 8.34 1.51 3.33
N ARG A 33 8.44 0.51 4.20
CA ARG A 33 9.12 0.63 5.49
C ARG A 33 9.65 -0.73 5.94
N ASP A 34 10.87 -0.73 6.50
CA ASP A 34 11.52 -1.92 7.06
C ASP A 34 11.58 -3.11 6.07
N GLY A 35 11.88 -2.83 4.80
CA GLY A 35 11.95 -3.86 3.75
C GLY A 35 10.60 -4.42 3.30
N MET A 36 9.49 -3.78 3.71
CA MET A 36 8.13 -4.19 3.35
C MET A 36 7.38 -3.05 2.67
N ARG A 37 6.61 -3.38 1.64
CA ARG A 37 5.50 -2.54 1.16
C ARG A 37 4.25 -2.88 1.95
N VAL A 38 3.70 -1.90 2.66
CA VAL A 38 2.44 -2.05 3.40
C VAL A 38 1.35 -1.26 2.68
N ILE A 39 0.26 -1.94 2.33
CA ILE A 39 -0.90 -1.31 1.70
C ILE A 39 -2.01 -1.25 2.73
N PHE A 40 -2.52 -0.05 2.97
CA PHE A 40 -3.60 0.22 3.91
C PHE A 40 -4.90 0.52 3.18
N CYS A 41 -6.01 0.14 3.80
CA CYS A 41 -7.33 0.70 3.51
C CYS A 41 -7.84 1.38 4.77
N ARG A 42 -8.03 2.70 4.68
CA ARG A 42 -8.26 3.61 5.80
C ARG A 42 -7.08 3.54 6.78
N HIS A 43 -7.27 2.85 7.90
CA HIS A 43 -6.26 2.69 8.96
C HIS A 43 -5.86 1.23 9.18
N GLU A 44 -6.40 0.31 8.38
CA GLU A 44 -6.14 -1.13 8.52
C GLU A 44 -5.16 -1.62 7.45
N PRO A 45 -4.10 -2.37 7.81
CA PRO A 45 -3.21 -2.98 6.85
C PRO A 45 -3.93 -4.11 6.10
N LEU A 46 -4.04 -3.99 4.78
CA LEU A 46 -4.58 -5.04 3.91
C LEU A 46 -3.51 -6.01 3.42
N PHE A 47 -2.33 -5.48 3.09
CA PHE A 47 -1.20 -6.28 2.61
C PHE A 47 0.09 -5.84 3.27
N ARG A 48 0.97 -6.81 3.50
CA ARG A 48 2.34 -6.60 3.93
C ARG A 48 3.24 -7.49 3.06
N ILE A 49 3.98 -6.87 2.15
CA ILE A 49 4.67 -7.56 1.07
C ILE A 49 6.18 -7.27 1.16
N PRO A 50 7.06 -8.27 1.15
CA PRO A 50 8.50 -8.02 1.05
C PRO A 50 8.83 -7.22 -0.21
N LEU A 51 9.72 -6.23 -0.09
CA LEU A 51 10.25 -5.54 -1.26
C LEU A 51 10.98 -6.55 -2.16
N GLY A 52 10.64 -6.56 -3.45
CA GLY A 52 11.16 -7.52 -4.43
C GLY A 52 10.26 -8.75 -4.68
N ASP A 53 9.22 -8.98 -3.87
CA ASP A 53 8.22 -10.01 -4.16
C ASP A 53 7.21 -9.51 -5.21
N GLU A 54 7.59 -9.61 -6.48
CA GLU A 54 6.75 -9.16 -7.58
C GLU A 54 5.40 -9.90 -7.67
N VAL A 55 5.35 -11.17 -7.28
CA VAL A 55 4.12 -11.97 -7.39
C VAL A 55 3.09 -11.46 -6.38
N SER A 56 3.52 -11.23 -5.13
CA SER A 56 2.65 -10.66 -4.10
C SER A 56 2.23 -9.22 -4.44
N VAL A 57 3.11 -8.41 -5.03
CA VAL A 57 2.77 -7.06 -5.51
C VAL A 57 1.66 -7.11 -6.57
N ARG A 58 1.81 -8.00 -7.57
CA ARG A 58 0.79 -8.20 -8.62
C ARG A 58 -0.51 -8.72 -8.05
N MET A 59 -0.46 -9.64 -7.09
CA MET A 59 -1.63 -10.17 -6.40
C MET A 59 -2.39 -9.06 -5.69
N ALA A 60 -1.69 -8.22 -4.92
CA ALA A 60 -2.31 -7.09 -4.24
C ALA A 60 -2.96 -6.11 -5.22
N ALA A 61 -2.27 -5.74 -6.31
CA ALA A 61 -2.83 -4.88 -7.35
C ALA A 61 -4.12 -5.46 -7.96
N VAL A 62 -4.16 -6.76 -8.27
CA VAL A 62 -5.36 -7.43 -8.77
C VAL A 62 -6.46 -7.48 -7.70
N THR A 63 -6.15 -7.83 -6.45
CA THR A 63 -7.16 -7.88 -5.38
C THR A 63 -7.79 -6.53 -5.13
N LEU A 64 -6.99 -5.44 -5.07
CA LEU A 64 -7.53 -4.08 -4.93
C LEU A 64 -8.55 -3.75 -6.03
N ARG A 65 -8.29 -4.21 -7.26
CA ARG A 65 -9.21 -4.02 -8.37
C ARG A 65 -10.47 -4.87 -8.24
N LEU A 66 -10.33 -6.17 -8.01
CA LEU A 66 -11.46 -7.10 -7.93
C LEU A 66 -12.38 -6.78 -6.75
N SER A 67 -11.82 -6.30 -5.64
CA SER A 67 -12.56 -5.81 -4.47
C SER A 67 -13.13 -4.40 -4.64
N LYS A 68 -12.94 -3.76 -5.81
CA LYS A 68 -13.41 -2.40 -6.13
C LYS A 68 -12.90 -1.32 -5.17
N LEU A 69 -11.72 -1.53 -4.58
CA LEU A 69 -11.09 -0.58 -3.67
C LEU A 69 -10.35 0.54 -4.41
N ALA A 70 -9.95 0.28 -5.67
CA ALA A 70 -9.31 1.27 -6.53
C ALA A 70 -9.62 1.02 -8.02
N THR A 71 -9.50 2.06 -8.83
CA THR A 71 -9.58 1.97 -10.30
C THR A 71 -8.28 1.43 -10.90
N GLN A 72 -8.32 1.00 -12.17
CA GLN A 72 -7.09 0.53 -12.83
C GLN A 72 -6.10 1.67 -13.01
N GLU A 73 -6.58 2.89 -13.24
CA GLU A 73 -5.80 4.12 -13.39
C GLU A 73 -5.11 4.50 -12.07
N GLU A 74 -5.83 4.42 -10.95
CA GLU A 74 -5.29 4.68 -9.61
C GLU A 74 -4.19 3.67 -9.26
N ILE A 75 -4.44 2.39 -9.50
CA ILE A 75 -3.48 1.30 -9.25
C ILE A 75 -2.25 1.46 -10.15
N ALA A 76 -2.44 1.64 -11.45
CA ALA A 76 -1.38 1.81 -12.43
C ALA A 76 -0.44 2.97 -12.05
N ARG A 77 -1.02 4.12 -11.71
CA ARG A 77 -0.27 5.29 -11.26
C ARG A 77 0.54 5.02 -10.00
N ALA A 78 -0.08 4.46 -8.96
CA ALA A 78 0.58 4.26 -7.68
C ALA A 78 1.67 3.17 -7.74
N PHE A 79 1.40 2.06 -8.43
CA PHE A 79 2.33 0.94 -8.53
C PHE A 79 3.40 1.12 -9.62
N GLY A 80 3.30 2.17 -10.45
CA GLY A 80 4.31 2.47 -11.47
C GLY A 80 4.26 1.54 -12.69
N HIS A 81 3.07 1.07 -13.08
CA HIS A 81 2.88 0.28 -14.31
C HIS A 81 1.73 0.83 -15.17
N SER A 82 1.53 0.28 -16.37
CA SER A 82 0.43 0.71 -17.24
C SER A 82 -0.92 0.06 -16.86
N VAL A 83 -2.03 0.71 -17.24
CA VAL A 83 -3.39 0.16 -17.14
C VAL A 83 -3.52 -1.14 -17.96
N ALA A 84 -2.86 -1.23 -19.11
CA ALA A 84 -2.84 -2.45 -19.91
C ALA A 84 -2.15 -3.62 -19.18
N THR A 85 -1.10 -3.34 -18.40
CA THR A 85 -0.45 -4.32 -17.53
C THR A 85 -1.37 -4.78 -16.40
N GLN A 86 -2.07 -3.85 -15.77
CA GLN A 86 -3.07 -4.14 -14.74
C GLN A 86 -4.16 -5.08 -15.28
N ARG A 87 -4.78 -4.74 -16.42
CA ARG A 87 -5.78 -5.57 -17.11
C ARG A 87 -5.27 -6.99 -17.43
N ARG A 88 -4.02 -7.10 -17.89
CA ARG A 88 -3.41 -8.40 -18.21
C ARG A 88 -3.24 -9.26 -16.96
N TRP A 89 -2.82 -8.67 -15.84
CA TRP A 89 -2.71 -9.40 -14.57
C TRP A 89 -4.06 -9.87 -14.08
N GLU A 90 -5.10 -9.02 -14.14
CA GLU A 90 -6.47 -9.41 -13.79
C GLU A 90 -6.97 -10.59 -14.61
N ALA A 91 -6.82 -10.53 -15.95
CA ALA A 91 -7.25 -11.59 -16.85
C ALA A 91 -6.54 -12.92 -16.58
N ARG A 92 -5.21 -12.88 -16.38
CA ARG A 92 -4.44 -14.08 -16.05
C ARG A 92 -4.77 -14.65 -14.68
N TYR A 93 -4.99 -13.79 -13.69
CA TYR A 93 -5.42 -14.23 -12.37
C TYR A 93 -6.78 -14.94 -12.41
N GLN A 94 -7.71 -14.44 -13.22
CA GLN A 94 -9.01 -15.11 -13.40
C GLN A 94 -8.90 -16.47 -14.07
N GLN A 95 -7.92 -16.66 -14.96
CA GLN A 95 -7.72 -17.91 -15.71
C GLN A 95 -6.87 -18.93 -14.94
N GLU A 96 -5.82 -18.48 -14.28
CA GLU A 96 -4.74 -19.32 -13.75
C GLU A 96 -4.50 -19.09 -12.24
N SER A 97 -5.34 -18.29 -11.58
CA SER A 97 -5.15 -17.88 -10.18
C SER A 97 -3.76 -17.25 -9.96
N LEU A 98 -3.10 -17.54 -8.83
CA LEU A 98 -1.79 -16.99 -8.52
C LEU A 98 -0.70 -17.36 -9.55
N ALA A 99 -0.82 -18.51 -10.21
CA ALA A 99 0.15 -18.97 -11.21
C ALA A 99 0.28 -17.97 -12.37
N GLY A 100 -0.85 -17.39 -12.81
CA GLY A 100 -0.90 -16.40 -13.89
C GLY A 100 -0.22 -15.06 -13.59
N LEU A 101 0.17 -14.83 -12.34
CA LEU A 101 0.87 -13.62 -11.91
C LEU A 101 2.39 -13.78 -11.87
N SER A 102 2.90 -14.99 -12.08
CA SER A 102 4.35 -15.26 -12.11
C SER A 102 5.04 -14.47 -13.24
N PRO A 103 6.27 -13.97 -13.03
CA PRO A 103 7.09 -13.44 -14.12
C PRO A 103 7.28 -14.50 -15.20
N LYS A 104 7.24 -14.09 -16.47
CA LYS A 104 7.73 -14.97 -17.54
C LYS A 104 9.24 -15.07 -17.40
N ARG A 105 9.73 -16.29 -17.26
CA ARG A 105 11.16 -16.60 -17.39
C ARG A 105 11.63 -16.33 -18.81
#